data_AF-A0AAW2KYE5-F1
#
_entry.id   AF-A0AAW2KYE5-F1
#
_cell.length_a   1.000
_cell.length_b   1.000
_cell.length_c   1.000
_cell.angle_alpha   90.00
_cell.angle_beta   90.00
_cell.angle_gamma   90.00
#
_symmetry.space_group_name_H-M   'P 1'
#
loop_
_entity.id
_entity.type
_entity.pdbx_description
1 polymer ?
#
loop_
_entity_poly.entity_id
_entity_poly.type
_entity_poly.pdbx_seq_one_letter_code
_entity_poly.pdbx_strand_id
1 'polypeptide(L)'
;MSNGNIPAPPLGAKGKLQPRMNSRMAQTKKSSLKPYHWLKLTRAIQGSLWAEAQKPEEASKAPELDISELETLFSAAVPKSDHGTRGKLNRSGSMLKPDKVQLIELRRAYNCEIMLTKVKVPLSDLMNSILALDDSALDVDQVDNLIKFCPTKEEIELLKNYKGDKENLGKCEQFFLELIKVPRVESKLRVFSFKIQFSSQVSDLRNSLNTVNSTSEEASSAVGFRLDSLLKLTETRARNNKLTLMHYLCKVLAEKLPEVLDFHKDLVSLEAATKIQLKYLAEEMQAVSKGIEKVVQELTLSEHDGAVSESFCKIVKEFYGSAEEEVKSVASLYSGVGKNADALALYFGEDPARCPFEQVVSTLLNFVRMFQRCHEENCKQQELEKKKAEKEAENGKGKLNTSRKELENENVMSSVVKHRSSRKLVLKDSVKAMSNDKSGKPYKCWKDEPLGTT
;
A
#
# COMPACT_ATOMS: atom_id res chain seq x y z
N MET A 1 86.50 46.50 -16.98
CA MET A 1 87.41 45.53 -16.31
C MET A 1 86.55 44.48 -15.63
N SER A 2 87.04 43.25 -15.62
CA SER A 2 86.36 42.03 -15.21
C SER A 2 85.77 42.03 -13.79
N ASN A 3 84.96 40.97 -13.60
CA ASN A 3 84.66 40.23 -12.37
C ASN A 3 83.46 40.66 -11.52
N GLY A 4 82.48 39.75 -11.50
CA GLY A 4 82.26 38.95 -10.29
C GLY A 4 81.15 39.43 -9.33
N ASN A 5 80.29 38.47 -9.02
CA ASN A 5 79.47 38.29 -7.82
C ASN A 5 77.96 38.65 -7.83
N ILE A 6 77.22 37.67 -7.29
CA ILE A 6 75.79 37.48 -6.94
C ILE A 6 75.38 38.52 -5.86
N PRO A 7 74.13 39.06 -5.77
CA PRO A 7 72.97 38.28 -5.29
C PRO A 7 71.50 38.68 -5.63
N ALA A 8 70.60 37.70 -5.39
CA ALA A 8 69.21 37.78 -4.91
C ALA A 8 68.08 38.41 -5.79
N PRO A 9 66.79 38.02 -5.57
CA PRO A 9 65.64 38.11 -6.50
C PRO A 9 64.78 39.39 -6.23
N PRO A 10 63.50 39.60 -6.64
CA PRO A 10 62.51 38.83 -7.46
C PRO A 10 61.68 39.74 -8.46
N LEU A 11 60.54 39.21 -8.96
CA LEU A 11 59.30 39.90 -9.45
C LEU A 11 59.07 40.13 -10.96
N GLY A 12 57.82 39.86 -11.39
CA GLY A 12 57.05 40.79 -12.23
C GLY A 12 56.60 40.30 -13.61
N ALA A 13 55.29 40.36 -13.87
CA ALA A 13 54.59 39.82 -15.04
C ALA A 13 54.60 40.69 -16.33
N LYS A 14 54.30 39.99 -17.45
CA LYS A 14 53.45 40.35 -18.63
C LYS A 14 54.15 40.44 -19.99
N GLY A 15 53.62 39.68 -20.97
CA GLY A 15 53.32 40.23 -22.31
C GLY A 15 53.94 39.54 -23.54
N LYS A 16 53.12 38.68 -24.19
CA LYS A 16 52.98 38.38 -25.64
C LYS A 16 54.22 38.31 -26.55
N LEU A 17 54.37 37.19 -27.26
CA LEU A 17 53.95 37.02 -28.67
C LEU A 17 54.28 35.60 -29.17
N GLN A 18 53.31 34.96 -29.82
CA GLN A 18 53.46 33.81 -30.74
C GLN A 18 54.36 34.21 -31.94
N PRO A 19 54.89 33.28 -32.79
CA PRO A 19 54.32 31.97 -33.12
C PRO A 19 55.35 30.84 -33.29
N ARG A 20 54.98 29.58 -32.98
CA ARG A 20 55.71 28.46 -33.59
C ARG A 20 54.92 27.15 -33.67
N MET A 21 54.73 26.76 -34.93
CA MET A 21 54.86 25.41 -35.51
C MET A 21 54.14 24.24 -34.83
N ASN A 22 53.19 23.69 -35.58
CA ASN A 22 52.80 22.29 -35.51
C ASN A 22 54.04 21.39 -35.46
N SER A 23 54.22 20.65 -34.37
CA SER A 23 54.88 19.37 -34.41
C SER A 23 53.98 18.35 -33.71
N ARG A 24 53.57 17.35 -34.50
CA ARG A 24 52.87 16.15 -34.05
C ARG A 24 53.74 15.46 -33.00
N MET A 25 53.36 15.51 -31.73
CA MET A 25 53.85 14.56 -30.74
C MET A 25 52.89 13.37 -30.69
N ALA A 26 53.49 12.20 -30.93
CA ALA A 26 52.86 10.90 -30.92
C ALA A 26 52.05 10.69 -29.64
N GLN A 27 50.73 10.57 -29.78
CA GLN A 27 49.88 10.08 -28.70
C GLN A 27 50.14 8.59 -28.52
N THR A 28 50.60 8.26 -27.32
CA THR A 28 50.66 6.91 -26.79
C THR A 28 49.28 6.26 -26.92
N LYS A 29 49.21 5.09 -27.55
CA LYS A 29 47.96 4.35 -27.76
C LYS A 29 47.38 3.96 -26.39
N LYS A 30 46.41 4.71 -25.89
CA LYS A 30 45.63 4.34 -24.70
C LYS A 30 44.77 3.13 -25.03
N SER A 31 44.67 2.20 -24.10
CA SER A 31 43.91 0.98 -24.29
C SER A 31 42.41 1.30 -24.39
N SER A 32 41.70 0.68 -25.33
CA SER A 32 40.26 0.91 -25.51
C SER A 32 39.50 0.25 -24.36
N LEU A 33 38.91 1.04 -23.48
CA LEU A 33 38.01 0.55 -22.44
C LEU A 33 36.65 0.12 -23.01
N LYS A 34 35.99 -0.85 -22.38
CA LYS A 34 34.61 -1.20 -22.71
C LYS A 34 33.67 -0.02 -22.40
N PRO A 35 32.78 0.39 -23.32
CA PRO A 35 31.94 1.56 -23.13
C PRO A 35 30.85 1.33 -22.08
N TYR A 36 30.63 2.31 -21.21
CA TYR A 36 29.50 2.33 -20.28
C TYR A 36 28.28 2.99 -20.95
N HIS A 37 27.22 2.20 -21.18
CA HIS A 37 26.06 2.61 -21.96
C HIS A 37 25.01 3.41 -21.17
N TRP A 38 25.43 4.50 -20.53
CA TRP A 38 24.53 5.43 -19.88
C TRP A 38 23.89 6.44 -20.84
N LEU A 39 22.72 6.94 -20.47
CA LEU A 39 22.06 8.07 -21.13
C LEU A 39 22.59 9.37 -20.53
N LYS A 40 23.31 10.15 -21.33
CA LYS A 40 23.96 11.39 -20.88
C LYS A 40 22.94 12.51 -20.69
N LEU A 41 22.96 13.15 -19.52
CA LEU A 41 22.28 14.43 -19.32
C LEU A 41 23.10 15.56 -19.97
N THR A 42 22.45 16.36 -20.81
CA THR A 42 23.11 17.46 -21.56
C THR A 42 23.25 18.75 -20.74
N ARG A 43 22.47 18.90 -19.66
CA ARG A 43 22.56 20.03 -18.72
C ARG A 43 22.11 19.62 -17.33
N ALA A 44 22.83 20.06 -16.30
CA ALA A 44 22.38 19.94 -14.92
C ALA A 44 21.34 21.03 -14.61
N ILE A 45 20.26 20.66 -13.94
CA ILE A 45 19.19 21.58 -13.54
C ILE A 45 19.56 22.20 -12.19
N GLN A 46 19.34 23.50 -12.02
CA GLN A 46 19.61 24.21 -10.76
C GLN A 46 18.83 23.54 -9.60
N GLY A 47 19.52 23.16 -8.52
CA GLY A 47 18.93 22.43 -7.39
C GLY A 47 18.92 20.91 -7.53
N SER A 48 19.40 20.35 -8.65
CA SER A 48 19.61 18.91 -8.79
C SER A 48 20.96 18.46 -8.21
N LEU A 49 21.04 17.18 -7.85
CA LEU A 49 22.29 16.53 -7.42
C LEU A 49 23.45 16.79 -8.40
N TRP A 50 23.18 16.80 -9.71
CA TRP A 50 24.21 17.04 -10.74
C TRP A 50 24.69 18.50 -10.81
N ALA A 51 23.89 19.46 -10.33
CA ALA A 51 24.31 20.85 -10.19
C ALA A 51 25.08 21.09 -8.89
N GLU A 52 24.80 20.30 -7.85
CA GLU A 52 25.52 20.28 -6.58
C GLU A 52 26.92 19.64 -6.72
N ALA A 53 27.00 18.48 -7.38
CA ALA A 53 28.26 17.77 -7.62
C ALA A 53 29.28 18.52 -8.50
N GLN A 54 28.86 19.61 -9.17
CA GLN A 54 29.75 20.49 -9.94
C GLN A 54 30.38 21.60 -9.09
N LYS A 55 29.97 21.76 -7.83
CA LYS A 55 30.57 22.74 -6.91
C LYS A 55 32.01 22.30 -6.56
N PRO A 56 32.99 23.21 -6.53
CA PRO A 56 34.40 22.87 -6.33
C PRO A 56 34.70 22.11 -5.04
N GLU A 57 33.95 22.38 -3.97
CA GLU A 57 34.11 21.76 -2.64
C GLU A 57 33.67 20.28 -2.61
N GLU A 58 32.75 19.87 -3.48
CA GLU A 58 32.32 18.47 -3.59
C GLU A 58 33.18 17.69 -4.58
N ALA A 59 33.58 18.32 -5.69
CA ALA A 59 34.48 17.72 -6.67
C ALA A 59 35.86 17.38 -6.06
N SER A 60 36.31 18.14 -5.06
CA SER A 60 37.56 17.91 -4.33
C SER A 60 37.45 16.82 -3.24
N LYS A 61 36.25 16.34 -2.93
CA LYS A 61 36.02 15.17 -2.05
C LYS A 61 35.92 13.85 -2.83
N ALA A 62 35.92 13.90 -4.17
CA ALA A 62 35.86 12.69 -4.98
C ALA A 62 37.14 11.87 -4.76
N PRO A 63 37.05 10.57 -4.45
CA PRO A 63 38.23 9.70 -4.33
C PRO A 63 39.00 9.68 -5.65
N GLU A 64 40.33 9.77 -5.60
CA GLU A 64 41.16 9.54 -6.79
C GLU A 64 41.02 8.08 -7.22
N LEU A 65 40.52 7.88 -8.45
CA LEU A 65 40.41 6.55 -9.05
C LEU A 65 41.69 6.24 -9.81
N ASP A 66 42.27 5.06 -9.55
CA ASP A 66 43.42 4.57 -10.31
C ASP A 66 42.98 4.17 -11.73
N ILE A 67 43.29 5.04 -12.69
CA ILE A 67 42.92 4.84 -14.09
C ILE A 67 43.69 3.67 -14.71
N SER A 68 44.87 3.33 -14.20
CA SER A 68 45.69 2.24 -14.74
C SER A 68 45.09 0.88 -14.39
N GLU A 69 44.57 0.74 -13.17
CA GLU A 69 43.83 -0.45 -12.76
C GLU A 69 42.54 -0.60 -13.57
N LEU A 70 41.81 0.50 -13.75
CA LEU A 70 40.58 0.52 -14.55
C LEU A 70 40.86 0.11 -16.01
N GLU A 71 41.93 0.65 -16.61
CA GLU A 71 42.38 0.28 -17.96
C GLU A 71 42.76 -1.19 -18.08
N THR A 72 43.35 -1.77 -17.04
CA THR A 72 43.74 -3.19 -17.02
C THR A 72 42.53 -4.11 -16.93
N LEU A 73 41.62 -3.82 -15.99
CA LEU A 73 40.46 -4.68 -15.72
C LEU A 73 39.40 -4.63 -16.83
N PHE A 74 39.23 -3.46 -17.45
CA PHE A 74 38.17 -3.22 -18.43
C PHE A 74 38.69 -2.98 -19.85
N SER A 75 39.96 -3.30 -20.11
CA SER A 75 40.57 -3.26 -21.45
C SER A 75 39.83 -4.17 -22.41
N ALA A 76 39.63 -3.72 -23.64
CA ALA A 76 38.95 -4.49 -24.68
C ALA A 76 39.83 -5.60 -25.33
N ALA A 77 41.10 -5.78 -24.93
CA ALA A 77 42.03 -6.75 -25.54
C ALA A 77 42.85 -7.58 -24.52
N VAL A 78 43.10 -8.88 -24.82
CA VAL A 78 43.70 -9.90 -23.92
C VAL A 78 45.16 -10.27 -24.35
N PRO A 79 46.12 -10.57 -23.44
CA PRO A 79 47.54 -10.77 -23.78
C PRO A 79 47.91 -12.22 -24.17
N LYS A 80 49.00 -12.40 -24.93
CA LYS A 80 49.61 -13.71 -25.31
C LYS A 80 51.07 -13.78 -24.83
N SER A 81 51.53 -14.94 -24.35
CA SER A 81 52.92 -15.21 -23.94
C SER A 81 53.61 -16.29 -24.80
N ASP A 82 54.78 -15.90 -25.36
CA ASP A 82 56.10 -16.55 -25.50
C ASP A 82 56.30 -18.00 -25.99
N HIS A 83 57.36 -18.35 -26.74
CA HIS A 83 58.42 -17.63 -27.48
C HIS A 83 59.07 -18.65 -28.45
N GLY A 84 59.40 -18.26 -29.69
CA GLY A 84 60.01 -19.15 -30.69
C GLY A 84 61.54 -19.08 -30.78
N THR A 85 62.17 -20.21 -31.12
CA THR A 85 63.52 -20.23 -31.71
C THR A 85 63.44 -20.90 -33.09
N ARG A 86 63.94 -20.21 -34.11
CA ARG A 86 63.79 -20.56 -35.54
C ARG A 86 64.50 -21.87 -35.90
N GLY A 87 63.73 -22.82 -36.43
CA GLY A 87 64.17 -23.96 -37.23
C GLY A 87 63.00 -24.51 -38.06
N LYS A 88 63.17 -24.59 -39.39
CA LYS A 88 62.18 -25.09 -40.37
C LYS A 88 61.72 -26.52 -40.05
N LEU A 89 60.39 -26.77 -39.99
CA LEU A 89 59.65 -27.72 -40.86
C LEU A 89 58.16 -27.81 -40.46
N ASN A 90 57.29 -27.83 -41.47
CA ASN A 90 56.01 -28.56 -41.60
C ASN A 90 55.14 -28.83 -40.34
N ARG A 91 53.95 -28.23 -40.28
CA ARG A 91 52.63 -28.89 -40.55
C ARG A 91 51.43 -28.02 -40.14
N SER A 92 50.56 -27.76 -41.14
CA SER A 92 49.10 -27.91 -41.11
C SER A 92 48.17 -26.90 -40.40
N GLY A 93 47.23 -26.34 -41.20
CA GLY A 93 45.83 -26.06 -40.81
C GLY A 93 45.46 -24.58 -40.61
N SER A 94 44.98 -23.86 -41.63
CA SER A 94 43.53 -23.59 -41.90
C SER A 94 42.84 -22.79 -40.78
N MET A 95 42.27 -21.59 -40.95
CA MET A 95 41.39 -21.12 -42.02
C MET A 95 41.21 -19.59 -41.94
N LEU A 96 41.41 -18.89 -43.06
CA LEU A 96 40.89 -17.54 -43.29
C LEU A 96 39.35 -17.59 -43.20
N LYS A 97 38.72 -16.93 -42.22
CA LYS A 97 37.25 -16.78 -42.25
C LYS A 97 36.91 -15.68 -43.26
N PRO A 98 36.04 -15.96 -44.25
CA PRO A 98 35.61 -14.96 -45.23
C PRO A 98 34.84 -13.84 -44.52
N ASP A 99 35.06 -12.61 -44.98
CA ASP A 99 34.41 -11.40 -44.48
C ASP A 99 32.89 -11.52 -44.75
N LYS A 100 32.10 -11.74 -43.70
CA LYS A 100 30.65 -11.95 -43.84
C LYS A 100 29.95 -10.61 -44.02
N VAL A 101 29.06 -10.53 -45.00
CA VAL A 101 28.29 -9.32 -45.32
C VAL A 101 27.21 -9.12 -44.25
N GLN A 102 27.24 -7.96 -43.60
CA GLN A 102 26.29 -7.56 -42.57
C GLN A 102 25.38 -6.46 -43.09
N LEU A 103 24.08 -6.74 -43.16
CA LEU A 103 23.06 -5.82 -43.68
C LEU A 103 22.17 -5.27 -42.57
N ILE A 104 21.98 -6.04 -41.50
CA ILE A 104 21.18 -5.64 -40.34
C ILE A 104 22.06 -4.86 -39.37
N GLU A 105 21.47 -3.83 -38.75
CA GLU A 105 22.15 -2.98 -37.78
C GLU A 105 22.82 -3.83 -36.69
N LEU A 106 24.07 -3.48 -36.34
CA LEU A 106 24.97 -4.32 -35.55
C LEU A 106 24.38 -4.72 -34.19
N ARG A 107 23.70 -3.81 -33.49
CA ARG A 107 23.08 -4.09 -32.19
C ARG A 107 21.85 -4.99 -32.34
N ARG A 108 21.03 -4.79 -33.37
CA ARG A 108 19.88 -5.65 -33.69
C ARG A 108 20.34 -7.07 -34.07
N ALA A 109 21.36 -7.18 -34.92
CA ALA A 109 21.96 -8.46 -35.34
C ALA A 109 22.55 -9.21 -34.14
N TYR A 110 23.33 -8.54 -33.30
CA TYR A 110 23.94 -9.13 -32.11
C TYR A 110 22.89 -9.63 -31.10
N ASN A 111 21.85 -8.84 -30.83
CA ASN A 111 20.76 -9.27 -29.95
C ASN A 111 19.99 -10.47 -30.51
N CYS A 112 19.79 -10.52 -31.83
CA CYS A 112 19.18 -11.66 -32.50
C CYS A 112 20.06 -12.92 -32.37
N GLU A 113 21.37 -12.80 -32.59
CA GLU A 113 22.31 -13.91 -32.41
C GLU A 113 22.33 -14.43 -30.97
N ILE A 114 22.27 -13.56 -29.96
CA ILE A 114 22.14 -13.99 -28.55
C ILE A 114 20.85 -14.78 -28.35
N MET A 115 19.72 -14.30 -28.87
CA MET A 115 18.45 -15.02 -28.76
C MET A 115 18.52 -16.39 -29.44
N LEU A 116 19.16 -16.47 -30.62
CA LEU A 116 19.36 -17.74 -31.33
C LEU A 116 20.21 -18.75 -30.55
N THR A 117 21.08 -18.30 -29.62
CA THR A 117 21.79 -19.25 -28.73
C THR A 117 20.89 -19.87 -27.66
N LYS A 118 19.76 -19.22 -27.35
CA LYS A 118 18.75 -19.73 -26.40
C LYS A 118 17.75 -20.68 -27.07
N VAL A 119 17.60 -20.58 -28.39
CA VAL A 119 16.80 -21.50 -29.21
C VAL A 119 17.68 -22.70 -29.56
N LYS A 120 17.45 -23.84 -28.90
CA LYS A 120 18.26 -25.06 -29.09
C LYS A 120 17.95 -25.82 -30.39
N VAL A 121 16.97 -25.36 -31.16
CA VAL A 121 16.52 -25.99 -32.40
C VAL A 121 17.33 -25.46 -33.59
N PRO A 122 17.88 -26.33 -34.46
CA PRO A 122 18.55 -25.91 -35.69
C PRO A 122 17.64 -25.03 -36.58
N LEU A 123 18.22 -24.04 -37.28
CA LEU A 123 17.47 -23.09 -38.10
C LEU A 123 16.57 -23.78 -39.17
N SER A 124 17.02 -24.89 -39.74
CA SER A 124 16.25 -25.69 -40.71
C SER A 124 15.00 -26.32 -40.08
N ASP A 125 15.10 -26.75 -38.84
CA ASP A 125 14.08 -27.54 -38.14
C ASP A 125 13.11 -26.62 -37.39
N LEU A 126 13.55 -25.39 -37.10
CA LEU A 126 12.77 -24.35 -36.47
C LEU A 126 11.52 -24.00 -37.29
N MET A 127 11.64 -23.92 -38.62
CA MET A 127 10.50 -23.58 -39.49
C MET A 127 9.45 -24.70 -39.50
N ASN A 128 9.91 -25.96 -39.51
CA ASN A 128 9.03 -27.12 -39.42
C ASN A 128 8.32 -27.16 -38.06
N SER A 129 9.04 -26.85 -36.97
CA SER A 129 8.49 -26.79 -35.61
C SER A 129 7.41 -25.71 -35.49
N ILE A 130 7.63 -24.53 -36.08
CA ILE A 130 6.64 -23.43 -36.12
C ILE A 130 5.41 -23.82 -36.94
N LEU A 131 5.59 -24.49 -38.08
CA LEU A 131 4.48 -24.91 -38.95
C LEU A 131 3.67 -26.08 -38.35
N ALA A 132 4.33 -26.98 -37.62
CA ALA A 132 3.71 -28.10 -36.92
C ALA A 132 3.08 -27.70 -35.57
N LEU A 133 3.34 -26.47 -35.09
CA LEU A 133 2.95 -26.01 -33.75
C LEU A 133 3.41 -27.00 -32.66
N ASP A 134 4.65 -27.48 -32.77
CA ASP A 134 5.21 -28.53 -31.93
C ASP A 134 5.70 -27.99 -30.57
N ASP A 135 4.85 -28.09 -29.57
CA ASP A 135 5.07 -27.66 -28.19
C ASP A 135 6.07 -28.54 -27.41
N SER A 136 6.58 -29.62 -28.01
CA SER A 136 7.70 -30.39 -27.47
C SER A 136 9.07 -29.84 -27.88
N ALA A 137 9.14 -29.12 -29.00
CA ALA A 137 10.36 -28.56 -29.56
C ALA A 137 10.63 -27.12 -29.11
N LEU A 138 9.55 -26.33 -28.88
CA LEU A 138 9.63 -24.93 -28.48
C LEU A 138 8.72 -24.64 -27.29
N ASP A 139 9.28 -24.05 -26.24
CA ASP A 139 8.51 -23.54 -25.10
C ASP A 139 7.96 -22.12 -25.34
N VAL A 140 7.11 -21.66 -24.42
CA VAL A 140 6.46 -20.35 -24.50
C VAL A 140 7.45 -19.18 -24.57
N ASP A 141 8.53 -19.24 -23.80
CA ASP A 141 9.54 -18.19 -23.74
C ASP A 141 10.33 -18.13 -25.06
N GLN A 142 10.63 -19.28 -25.65
CA GLN A 142 11.28 -19.39 -26.95
C GLN A 142 10.39 -18.84 -28.06
N VAL A 143 9.09 -19.18 -28.07
CA VAL A 143 8.15 -18.64 -29.06
C VAL A 143 7.98 -17.13 -28.92
N ASP A 144 7.85 -16.59 -27.71
CA ASP A 144 7.73 -15.14 -27.48
C ASP A 144 9.01 -14.38 -27.86
N ASN A 145 10.17 -14.98 -27.63
CA ASN A 145 11.44 -14.46 -28.13
C ASN A 145 11.47 -14.46 -29.67
N LEU A 146 11.01 -15.52 -30.33
CA LEU A 146 10.93 -15.55 -31.81
C LEU A 146 9.98 -14.47 -32.36
N ILE A 147 8.86 -14.19 -31.68
CA ILE A 147 7.95 -13.09 -32.04
C ILE A 147 8.67 -11.74 -31.94
N LYS A 148 9.38 -11.50 -30.83
CA LYS A 148 10.14 -10.26 -30.59
C LYS A 148 11.26 -10.02 -31.60
N PHE A 149 11.81 -11.08 -32.18
CA PHE A 149 12.89 -11.04 -33.15
C PHE A 149 12.45 -11.33 -34.59
N CYS A 150 11.14 -11.28 -34.89
CA CYS A 150 10.66 -11.27 -36.26
C CYS A 150 11.24 -10.06 -37.04
N PRO A 151 11.62 -10.23 -38.31
CA PRO A 151 12.16 -9.14 -39.12
C PRO A 151 11.07 -8.10 -39.42
N THR A 152 11.45 -6.82 -39.41
CA THR A 152 10.53 -5.74 -39.80
C THR A 152 10.31 -5.73 -41.31
N LYS A 153 9.30 -4.99 -41.78
CA LYS A 153 9.01 -4.89 -43.22
C LYS A 153 10.20 -4.34 -44.00
N GLU A 154 10.90 -3.36 -43.41
CA GLU A 154 12.08 -2.73 -43.95
C GLU A 154 13.26 -3.72 -44.04
N GLU A 155 13.48 -4.53 -42.99
CA GLU A 155 14.51 -5.57 -42.97
C GLU A 155 14.23 -6.69 -44.00
N ILE A 156 12.94 -7.05 -44.17
CA ILE A 156 12.51 -8.01 -45.18
C ILE A 156 12.78 -7.49 -46.59
N GLU A 157 12.47 -6.22 -46.86
CA GLU A 157 12.73 -5.58 -48.17
C GLU A 157 14.23 -5.46 -48.44
N LEU A 158 15.03 -5.08 -47.44
CA LEU A 158 16.48 -4.99 -47.54
C LEU A 158 17.12 -6.33 -47.91
N LEU A 159 16.68 -7.42 -47.27
CA LEU A 159 17.17 -8.78 -47.56
C LEU A 159 16.68 -9.32 -48.90
N LYS A 160 15.47 -8.96 -49.34
CA LYS A 160 14.94 -9.34 -50.66
C LYS A 160 15.68 -8.65 -51.82
N ASN A 161 16.11 -7.42 -51.61
CA ASN A 161 16.79 -6.60 -52.62
C ASN A 161 18.30 -6.83 -52.68
N TYR A 162 18.86 -7.65 -51.78
CA TYR A 162 20.27 -8.00 -51.79
C TYR A 162 20.62 -8.89 -53.00
N LYS A 163 21.53 -8.41 -53.85
CA LYS A 163 21.96 -9.08 -55.09
C LYS A 163 23.27 -9.87 -54.96
N GLY A 164 23.88 -9.86 -53.78
CA GLY A 164 25.10 -10.63 -53.52
C GLY A 164 24.80 -12.08 -53.15
N ASP A 165 25.84 -12.83 -52.83
CA ASP A 165 25.74 -14.21 -52.39
C ASP A 165 25.16 -14.29 -50.96
N LYS A 166 24.00 -14.94 -50.83
CA LYS A 166 23.25 -15.06 -49.57
C LYS A 166 23.96 -15.95 -48.55
N GLU A 167 24.89 -16.81 -48.98
CA GLU A 167 25.66 -17.68 -48.09
C GLU A 167 26.70 -16.90 -47.28
N ASN A 168 27.13 -15.74 -47.79
CA ASN A 168 28.11 -14.86 -47.14
C ASN A 168 27.47 -13.92 -46.10
N LEU A 169 26.14 -13.95 -45.91
CA LEU A 169 25.46 -13.10 -44.94
C LEU A 169 25.71 -13.55 -43.49
N GLY A 170 25.56 -12.61 -42.55
CA GLY A 170 25.61 -12.85 -41.10
C GLY A 170 24.54 -13.85 -40.61
N LYS A 171 24.69 -14.35 -39.37
CA LYS A 171 23.77 -15.39 -38.84
C LYS A 171 22.35 -14.85 -38.63
N CYS A 172 22.22 -13.59 -38.24
CA CYS A 172 20.92 -12.91 -38.10
C CYS A 172 20.20 -12.84 -39.45
N GLU A 173 20.90 -12.46 -40.51
CA GLU A 173 20.38 -12.37 -41.87
C GLU A 173 19.97 -13.74 -42.41
N GLN A 174 20.77 -14.78 -42.16
CA GLN A 174 20.42 -16.16 -42.52
C GLN A 174 19.14 -16.62 -41.81
N PHE A 175 18.98 -16.31 -40.52
CA PHE A 175 17.74 -16.58 -39.77
C PHE A 175 16.53 -15.83 -40.35
N PHE A 176 16.68 -14.55 -40.68
CA PHE A 176 15.60 -13.77 -41.29
C PHE A 176 15.19 -14.32 -42.66
N LEU A 177 16.16 -14.76 -43.49
CA LEU A 177 15.87 -15.40 -44.77
C LEU A 177 15.04 -16.67 -44.61
N GLU A 178 15.26 -17.46 -43.56
CA GLU A 178 14.41 -18.63 -43.25
C GLU A 178 13.01 -18.22 -42.79
N LEU A 179 12.88 -17.23 -41.90
CA LEU A 179 11.57 -16.72 -41.46
C LEU A 179 10.73 -16.14 -42.60
N ILE A 180 11.36 -15.49 -43.58
CA ILE A 180 10.67 -14.89 -44.75
C ILE A 180 10.02 -15.97 -45.63
N LYS A 181 10.54 -17.21 -45.63
CA LYS A 181 9.92 -18.32 -46.37
C LYS A 181 8.57 -18.72 -45.77
N VAL A 182 8.34 -18.43 -44.49
CA VAL A 182 7.09 -18.73 -43.80
C VAL A 182 6.13 -17.54 -43.97
N PRO A 183 5.03 -17.68 -44.74
CA PRO A 183 4.10 -16.58 -44.93
C PRO A 183 3.40 -16.26 -43.61
N ARG A 184 3.33 -14.96 -43.25
CA ARG A 184 2.69 -14.50 -42.00
C ARG A 184 3.28 -15.19 -40.76
N VAL A 185 4.61 -15.32 -40.71
CA VAL A 185 5.34 -16.01 -39.63
C VAL A 185 5.02 -15.46 -38.25
N GLU A 186 4.94 -14.14 -38.10
CA GLU A 186 4.57 -13.51 -36.83
C GLU A 186 3.16 -13.94 -36.37
N SER A 187 2.19 -13.95 -37.29
CA SER A 187 0.83 -14.40 -36.97
C SER A 187 0.79 -15.88 -36.57
N LYS A 188 1.59 -16.74 -37.22
CA LYS A 188 1.69 -18.17 -36.87
C LYS A 188 2.34 -18.37 -35.51
N LEU A 189 3.42 -17.65 -35.21
CA LEU A 189 4.07 -17.68 -33.90
C LEU A 189 3.13 -17.21 -32.78
N ARG A 190 2.30 -16.18 -33.03
CA ARG A 190 1.26 -15.75 -32.07
C ARG A 190 0.20 -16.82 -31.82
N VAL A 191 -0.24 -17.53 -32.87
CA VAL A 191 -1.15 -18.68 -32.73
C VAL A 191 -0.48 -19.82 -31.96
N PHE A 192 0.81 -20.05 -32.19
CA PHE A 192 1.56 -21.08 -31.49
C PHE A 192 1.72 -20.77 -30.00
N SER A 193 2.12 -19.53 -29.65
CA SER A 193 2.19 -19.05 -28.26
C SER A 193 0.84 -19.22 -27.56
N PHE A 194 -0.26 -18.84 -28.23
CA PHE A 194 -1.60 -19.05 -27.71
C PHE A 194 -1.95 -20.54 -27.48
N LYS A 195 -1.62 -21.44 -28.42
CA LYS A 195 -1.84 -22.89 -28.27
C LYS A 195 -1.16 -23.43 -27.01
N ILE A 196 0.12 -23.09 -26.80
CA ILE A 196 0.91 -23.55 -25.64
C ILE A 196 0.25 -23.07 -24.33
N GLN A 197 -0.23 -21.83 -24.30
CA GLN A 197 -0.80 -21.22 -23.10
C GLN A 197 -2.28 -21.55 -22.87
N PHE A 198 -3.00 -22.06 -23.88
CA PHE A 198 -4.46 -22.16 -23.87
C PHE A 198 -5.02 -22.99 -22.72
N SER A 199 -4.45 -24.18 -22.48
CA SER A 199 -4.94 -25.10 -21.45
C SER A 199 -4.79 -24.52 -20.05
N SER A 200 -3.64 -23.90 -19.76
CA SER A 200 -3.40 -23.20 -18.49
C SER A 200 -4.36 -22.02 -18.35
N GLN A 201 -4.42 -21.14 -19.34
CA GLN A 201 -5.29 -19.95 -19.29
C GLN A 201 -6.77 -20.31 -19.08
N VAL A 202 -7.28 -21.34 -19.76
CA VAL A 202 -8.66 -21.82 -19.59
C VAL A 202 -8.86 -22.46 -18.22
N SER A 203 -7.91 -23.26 -17.74
CA SER A 203 -7.97 -23.86 -16.41
C SER A 203 -7.99 -22.79 -15.31
N ASP A 204 -7.09 -21.82 -15.38
CA ASP A 204 -6.96 -20.73 -14.42
C ASP A 204 -8.21 -19.84 -14.43
N LEU A 205 -8.74 -19.52 -15.62
CA LEU A 205 -9.98 -18.78 -15.77
C LEU A 205 -11.18 -19.57 -15.22
N ARG A 206 -11.26 -20.87 -15.49
CA ARG A 206 -12.34 -21.74 -14.98
C ARG A 206 -12.29 -21.85 -13.46
N ASN A 207 -11.10 -21.99 -12.88
CA ASN A 207 -10.90 -21.99 -11.43
C ASN A 207 -11.32 -20.66 -10.80
N SER A 208 -10.96 -19.53 -11.44
CA SER A 208 -11.35 -18.20 -10.99
C SER A 208 -12.87 -18.01 -11.05
N LEU A 209 -13.51 -18.41 -12.15
CA LEU A 209 -14.97 -18.33 -12.32
C LEU A 209 -15.71 -19.24 -11.33
N ASN A 210 -15.23 -20.46 -11.11
CA ASN A 210 -15.82 -21.38 -10.13
C ASN A 210 -15.70 -20.83 -8.71
N THR A 211 -14.57 -20.21 -8.37
CA THR A 211 -14.35 -19.55 -7.06
C THR A 211 -15.34 -18.39 -6.86
N VAL A 212 -15.55 -17.57 -7.88
CA VAL A 212 -16.54 -16.48 -7.81
C VAL A 212 -17.96 -17.03 -7.71
N ASN A 213 -18.29 -18.07 -8.48
CA ASN A 213 -19.63 -18.64 -8.45
C ASN A 213 -19.94 -19.35 -7.12
N SER A 214 -18.97 -20.07 -6.53
CA SER A 214 -19.11 -20.69 -5.21
C SER A 214 -19.29 -19.64 -4.11
N THR A 215 -18.56 -18.52 -4.15
CA THR A 215 -18.76 -17.42 -3.19
C THR A 215 -20.14 -16.78 -3.28
N SER A 216 -20.77 -16.79 -4.45
CA SER A 216 -22.11 -16.22 -4.65
C SER A 216 -23.23 -17.12 -4.11
N GLU A 217 -23.08 -18.45 -4.17
CA GLU A 217 -24.03 -19.40 -3.59
C GLU A 217 -23.84 -19.52 -2.06
N GLU A 218 -22.59 -19.48 -1.58
CA GLU A 218 -22.24 -19.44 -0.16
C GLU A 218 -22.77 -18.18 0.56
N ALA A 219 -22.86 -17.03 -0.11
CA ALA A 219 -23.40 -15.81 0.50
C ALA A 219 -24.87 -15.94 0.99
N SER A 220 -25.63 -16.91 0.47
CA SER A 220 -27.01 -17.20 0.89
C SER A 220 -27.13 -18.35 1.92
N SER A 221 -26.03 -19.07 2.17
CA SER A 221 -25.95 -20.24 3.07
C SER A 221 -24.82 -20.17 4.11
N ALA A 222 -24.14 -19.02 4.21
CA ALA A 222 -22.99 -18.83 5.08
C ALA A 222 -23.36 -19.05 6.54
N VAL A 223 -22.71 -20.04 7.16
CA VAL A 223 -22.81 -20.34 8.61
C VAL A 223 -22.00 -19.33 9.44
N GLY A 224 -21.02 -18.66 8.82
CA GLY A 224 -20.19 -17.63 9.44
C GLY A 224 -19.51 -16.74 8.40
N PHE A 225 -18.80 -15.71 8.85
CA PHE A 225 -18.06 -14.78 8.01
C PHE A 225 -16.68 -14.49 8.62
N ARG A 226 -15.75 -14.03 7.79
CA ARG A 226 -14.39 -13.66 8.21
C ARG A 226 -14.37 -12.46 9.15
N LEU A 227 -13.43 -12.44 10.09
CA LEU A 227 -13.41 -11.46 11.16
C LEU A 227 -13.29 -10.01 10.65
N ASP A 228 -12.51 -9.80 9.59
CA ASP A 228 -12.31 -8.50 8.93
C ASP A 228 -13.61 -7.91 8.35
N SER A 229 -14.59 -8.75 8.04
CA SER A 229 -15.85 -8.33 7.44
C SER A 229 -16.74 -7.55 8.40
N LEU A 230 -16.49 -7.68 9.72
CA LEU A 230 -17.12 -6.83 10.73
C LEU A 230 -16.82 -5.34 10.51
N LEU A 231 -15.64 -5.01 9.99
CA LEU A 231 -15.26 -3.61 9.75
C LEU A 231 -16.08 -2.99 8.60
N LYS A 232 -16.53 -3.81 7.66
CA LYS A 232 -17.32 -3.39 6.48
C LYS A 232 -18.75 -2.97 6.83
N LEU A 233 -19.23 -3.25 8.05
CA LEU A 233 -20.55 -2.81 8.52
C LEU A 233 -20.72 -1.28 8.52
N THR A 234 -19.61 -0.53 8.53
CA THR A 234 -19.65 0.93 8.42
C THR A 234 -19.59 1.46 6.98
N GLU A 235 -19.24 0.61 6.01
CA GLU A 235 -19.16 0.98 4.59
C GLU A 235 -20.55 0.95 3.94
N THR A 236 -21.41 0.02 4.38
CA THR A 236 -22.79 -0.06 3.90
C THR A 236 -23.63 1.07 4.51
N ARG A 237 -24.14 1.97 3.65
CA ARG A 237 -24.94 3.14 4.06
C ARG A 237 -26.40 2.99 3.66
N ALA A 238 -27.29 3.51 4.49
CA ALA A 238 -28.71 3.66 4.18
C ALA A 238 -28.90 4.71 3.06
N ARG A 239 -30.08 4.73 2.43
CA ARG A 239 -30.44 5.65 1.33
C ARG A 239 -30.21 7.14 1.67
N ASN A 240 -30.28 7.50 2.95
CA ASN A 240 -30.04 8.86 3.42
C ASN A 240 -28.56 9.21 3.65
N ASN A 241 -27.63 8.30 3.35
CA ASN A 241 -26.16 8.37 3.54
C ASN A 241 -25.67 8.70 4.97
N LYS A 242 -26.58 8.99 5.90
CA LYS A 242 -26.28 9.37 7.28
C LYS A 242 -26.10 8.16 8.19
N LEU A 243 -26.88 7.10 7.97
CA LEU A 243 -26.84 5.88 8.79
C LEU A 243 -26.06 4.78 8.07
N THR A 244 -25.19 4.08 8.80
CA THR A 244 -24.53 2.87 8.32
C THR A 244 -25.27 1.62 8.80
N LEU A 245 -24.96 0.45 8.22
CA LEU A 245 -25.49 -0.83 8.69
C LEU A 245 -25.10 -1.08 10.16
N MET A 246 -23.91 -0.63 10.58
CA MET A 246 -23.48 -0.67 11.98
C MET A 246 -24.38 0.14 12.92
N HIS A 247 -24.79 1.35 12.51
CA HIS A 247 -25.75 2.14 13.29
C HIS A 247 -27.08 1.41 13.44
N TYR A 248 -27.56 0.81 12.35
CA TYR A 248 -28.79 0.04 12.40
C TYR A 248 -28.67 -1.17 13.33
N LEU A 249 -27.55 -1.91 13.26
CA LEU A 249 -27.27 -3.04 14.14
C LEU A 249 -27.24 -2.60 15.62
N CYS A 250 -26.51 -1.55 15.97
CA CYS A 250 -26.45 -1.04 17.34
C CYS A 250 -27.85 -0.63 17.86
N LYS A 251 -28.71 -0.08 16.98
CA LYS A 251 -30.09 0.28 17.33
C LYS A 251 -30.93 -0.98 17.60
N VAL A 252 -30.89 -1.97 16.72
CA VAL A 252 -31.64 -3.23 16.88
C VAL A 252 -31.19 -3.98 18.13
N LEU A 253 -29.88 -4.04 18.39
CA LEU A 253 -29.35 -4.65 19.61
C LEU A 253 -29.84 -3.93 20.86
N ALA A 254 -29.86 -2.59 20.88
CA ALA A 254 -30.41 -1.84 22.01
C ALA A 254 -31.90 -2.12 22.27
N GLU A 255 -32.68 -2.38 21.21
CA GLU A 255 -34.11 -2.69 21.32
C GLU A 255 -34.41 -4.16 21.65
N LYS A 256 -33.55 -5.09 21.23
CA LYS A 256 -33.84 -6.54 21.27
C LYS A 256 -32.95 -7.34 22.21
N LEU A 257 -31.70 -6.93 22.39
CA LEU A 257 -30.66 -7.63 23.16
C LEU A 257 -29.75 -6.59 23.87
N PRO A 258 -30.28 -5.75 24.78
CA PRO A 258 -29.50 -4.68 25.42
C PRO A 258 -28.32 -5.20 26.25
N GLU A 259 -28.38 -6.45 26.73
CA GLU A 259 -27.34 -7.12 27.51
C GLU A 259 -26.05 -7.36 26.72
N VAL A 260 -26.08 -7.34 25.38
CA VAL A 260 -24.85 -7.50 24.58
C VAL A 260 -24.18 -6.17 24.26
N LEU A 261 -24.78 -5.02 24.59
CA LEU A 261 -24.23 -3.70 24.24
C LEU A 261 -22.91 -3.40 24.96
N ASP A 262 -22.69 -3.99 26.13
CA ASP A 262 -21.51 -3.73 26.95
C ASP A 262 -20.43 -4.82 26.89
N PHE A 263 -20.49 -5.71 25.89
CA PHE A 263 -19.46 -6.73 25.61
C PHE A 263 -18.03 -6.16 25.54
N HIS A 264 -17.90 -4.89 25.16
CA HIS A 264 -16.60 -4.22 25.09
C HIS A 264 -15.91 -4.10 26.47
N LYS A 265 -16.67 -4.18 27.57
CA LYS A 265 -16.12 -4.19 28.94
C LYS A 265 -15.40 -5.50 29.27
N ASP A 266 -15.74 -6.60 28.61
CA ASP A 266 -15.05 -7.89 28.77
C ASP A 266 -13.74 -7.92 27.97
N LEU A 267 -13.52 -6.94 27.09
CA LEU A 267 -12.38 -6.84 26.17
C LEU A 267 -11.40 -5.72 26.54
N VAL A 268 -11.34 -5.30 27.81
CA VAL A 268 -10.48 -4.17 28.27
C VAL A 268 -8.99 -4.37 28.00
N SER A 269 -8.50 -5.61 28.04
CA SER A 269 -7.09 -5.94 27.78
C SER A 269 -6.70 -5.85 26.31
N LEU A 270 -7.66 -5.71 25.41
CA LEU A 270 -7.44 -5.75 23.96
C LEU A 270 -6.52 -4.62 23.48
N GLU A 271 -6.67 -3.42 24.04
CA GLU A 271 -5.79 -2.29 23.69
C GLU A 271 -4.34 -2.51 24.13
N ALA A 272 -4.11 -3.10 25.30
CA ALA A 272 -2.77 -3.49 25.72
C ALA A 272 -2.21 -4.62 24.84
N ALA A 273 -3.05 -5.60 24.51
CA ALA A 273 -2.68 -6.73 23.66
C ALA A 273 -2.20 -6.29 22.26
N THR A 274 -2.82 -5.26 21.65
CA THR A 274 -2.37 -4.74 20.34
C THR A 274 -0.98 -4.12 20.33
N LYS A 275 -0.40 -3.83 21.50
CA LYS A 275 0.95 -3.26 21.63
C LYS A 275 2.03 -4.34 21.78
N ILE A 276 1.63 -5.59 22.01
CA ILE A 276 2.52 -6.73 22.15
C ILE A 276 2.89 -7.22 20.76
N GLN A 277 4.16 -7.57 20.55
CA GLN A 277 4.59 -8.28 19.35
C GLN A 277 5.20 -9.61 19.77
N LEU A 278 4.63 -10.72 19.28
CA LEU A 278 5.06 -12.07 19.64
C LEU A 278 6.50 -12.35 19.22
N LYS A 279 6.97 -11.69 18.15
CA LYS A 279 8.36 -11.75 17.71
C LYS A 279 9.33 -11.24 18.77
N TYR A 280 9.06 -10.08 19.38
CA TYR A 280 9.93 -9.55 20.44
C TYR A 280 9.92 -10.46 21.67
N LEU A 281 8.75 -11.01 22.04
CA LEU A 281 8.69 -11.97 23.14
C LEU A 281 9.53 -13.23 22.86
N ALA A 282 9.56 -13.70 21.62
CA ALA A 282 10.40 -14.84 21.21
C ALA A 282 11.90 -14.50 21.31
N GLU A 283 12.30 -13.30 20.89
CA GLU A 283 13.69 -12.81 20.99
C GLU A 283 14.15 -12.71 22.45
N GLU A 284 13.32 -12.14 23.33
CA GLU A 284 13.60 -12.04 24.78
C GLU A 284 13.68 -13.43 25.44
N MET A 285 12.74 -14.33 25.13
CA MET A 285 12.76 -15.70 25.65
C MET A 285 14.03 -16.45 25.21
N GLN A 286 14.46 -16.26 23.96
CA GLN A 286 15.70 -16.84 23.44
C GLN A 286 16.93 -16.24 24.13
N ALA A 287 16.95 -14.92 24.36
CA ALA A 287 18.06 -14.25 25.03
C ALA A 287 18.24 -14.77 26.47
N VAL A 288 17.15 -14.90 27.21
CA VAL A 288 17.14 -15.45 28.58
C VAL A 288 17.59 -16.91 28.60
N SER A 289 17.06 -17.74 27.69
CA SER A 289 17.45 -19.16 27.59
C SER A 289 18.94 -19.33 27.26
N LYS A 290 19.47 -18.56 26.30
CA LYS A 290 20.90 -18.57 25.99
C LYS A 290 21.75 -18.03 27.14
N GLY A 291 21.22 -17.07 27.90
CA GLY A 291 21.88 -16.54 29.10
C GLY A 291 22.12 -17.63 30.13
N ILE A 292 21.07 -18.40 30.48
CA ILE A 292 21.21 -19.48 31.45
C ILE A 292 22.09 -20.64 30.93
N GLU A 293 22.02 -20.96 29.63
CA GLU A 293 22.92 -21.94 29.01
C GLU A 293 24.40 -21.56 29.16
N LYS A 294 24.74 -20.27 28.98
CA LYS A 294 26.11 -19.78 29.18
C LYS A 294 26.55 -19.87 30.63
N VAL A 295 25.65 -19.61 31.58
CA VAL A 295 25.93 -19.76 33.01
C VAL A 295 26.25 -21.22 33.34
N VAL A 296 25.49 -22.18 32.79
CA VAL A 296 25.75 -23.62 32.96
C VAL A 296 27.10 -24.01 32.35
N GLN A 297 27.40 -23.53 31.14
CA GLN A 297 28.67 -23.81 30.47
C GLN A 297 29.86 -23.31 31.30
N GLU A 298 29.81 -22.05 31.74
CA GLU A 298 30.88 -21.46 32.54
C GLU A 298 31.04 -22.21 33.87
N LEU A 299 29.93 -22.52 34.55
CA LEU A 299 29.97 -23.27 35.80
C LEU A 299 30.65 -24.64 35.62
N THR A 300 30.35 -25.34 34.51
CA THR A 300 30.96 -26.64 34.19
C THR A 300 32.46 -26.51 33.94
N LEU A 301 32.91 -25.45 33.26
CA LEU A 301 34.33 -25.20 33.01
C LEU A 301 35.06 -24.85 34.31
N SER A 302 34.49 -23.96 35.13
CA SER A 302 35.09 -23.50 36.37
C SER A 302 35.23 -24.59 37.44
N GLU A 303 34.44 -25.67 37.39
CA GLU A 303 34.62 -26.83 38.27
C GLU A 303 35.97 -27.54 38.08
N HIS A 304 36.61 -27.36 36.91
CA HIS A 304 37.91 -27.95 36.60
C HIS A 304 39.12 -27.06 36.95
N ASP A 305 38.90 -25.81 37.37
CA ASP A 305 39.97 -24.85 37.67
C ASP A 305 40.58 -25.00 39.09
N GLY A 306 40.02 -25.89 39.91
CA GLY A 306 40.47 -26.14 41.28
C GLY A 306 40.11 -25.02 42.26
N ALA A 307 40.90 -24.86 43.32
CA ALA A 307 40.55 -24.02 44.49
C ALA A 307 40.37 -22.53 44.17
N VAL A 308 40.94 -22.02 43.08
CA VAL A 308 40.84 -20.61 42.68
C VAL A 308 39.40 -20.23 42.30
N SER A 309 38.63 -21.17 41.74
CA SER A 309 37.26 -20.94 41.27
C SER A 309 36.19 -21.42 42.27
N GLU A 310 36.57 -21.96 43.43
CA GLU A 310 35.62 -22.56 44.40
C GLU A 310 34.56 -21.57 44.90
N SER A 311 34.97 -20.34 45.23
CA SER A 311 34.06 -19.27 45.66
C SER A 311 33.10 -18.85 44.54
N PHE A 312 33.61 -18.75 43.31
CA PHE A 312 32.81 -18.44 42.12
C PHE A 312 31.75 -19.53 41.86
N CYS A 313 32.16 -20.79 41.81
CA CYS A 313 31.28 -21.93 41.60
C CYS A 313 30.16 -21.99 42.65
N LYS A 314 30.46 -21.67 43.93
CA LYS A 314 29.45 -21.62 44.98
C LYS A 314 28.39 -20.54 44.72
N ILE A 315 28.81 -19.31 44.41
CA ILE A 315 27.90 -18.18 44.14
C ILE A 315 27.05 -18.46 42.89
N VAL A 316 27.68 -18.94 41.82
CA VAL A 316 27.00 -19.21 40.55
C VAL A 316 26.01 -20.37 40.68
N LYS A 317 26.31 -21.42 41.45
CA LYS A 317 25.37 -22.51 41.75
C LYS A 317 24.12 -22.02 42.47
N GLU A 318 24.28 -21.14 43.45
CA GLU A 318 23.16 -20.56 44.19
C GLU A 318 22.27 -19.70 43.29
N PHE A 319 22.87 -18.85 42.45
CA PHE A 319 22.14 -18.08 41.43
C PHE A 319 21.46 -18.97 40.39
N TYR A 320 22.16 -19.99 39.89
CA TYR A 320 21.63 -20.90 38.87
C TYR A 320 20.38 -21.63 39.36
N GLY A 321 20.37 -22.08 40.62
CA GLY A 321 19.23 -22.79 41.20
C GLY A 321 17.92 -21.99 41.12
N SER A 322 17.95 -20.71 41.49
CA SER A 322 16.76 -19.85 41.38
C SER A 322 16.46 -19.41 39.95
N ALA A 323 17.49 -19.02 39.20
CA ALA A 323 17.32 -18.54 37.83
C ALA A 323 16.78 -19.62 36.89
N GLU A 324 17.23 -20.87 37.01
CA GLU A 324 16.76 -21.98 36.17
C GLU A 324 15.26 -22.24 36.38
N GLU A 325 14.77 -22.20 37.62
CA GLU A 325 13.34 -22.37 37.92
C GLU A 325 12.49 -21.24 37.33
N GLU A 326 12.95 -19.98 37.45
CA GLU A 326 12.28 -18.83 36.85
C GLU A 326 12.24 -18.95 35.31
N VAL A 327 13.36 -19.30 34.67
CA VAL A 327 13.42 -19.47 33.21
C VAL A 327 12.49 -20.59 32.75
N LYS A 328 12.43 -21.72 33.48
CA LYS A 328 11.48 -22.82 33.19
C LYS A 328 10.03 -22.35 33.32
N SER A 329 9.71 -21.58 34.35
CA SER A 329 8.37 -21.02 34.57
C SER A 329 7.95 -20.09 33.43
N VAL A 330 8.83 -19.14 33.05
CA VAL A 330 8.58 -18.19 31.95
C VAL A 330 8.48 -18.91 30.61
N ALA A 331 9.29 -19.93 30.35
CA ALA A 331 9.21 -20.73 29.13
C ALA A 331 7.86 -21.47 29.00
N SER A 332 7.33 -21.99 30.11
CA SER A 332 5.99 -22.60 30.14
C SER A 332 4.89 -21.58 29.83
N LEU A 333 4.97 -20.37 30.42
CA LEU A 333 4.05 -19.28 30.14
C LEU A 333 4.12 -18.85 28.67
N TYR A 334 5.32 -18.67 28.12
CA TYR A 334 5.53 -18.32 26.71
C TYR A 334 4.92 -19.36 25.76
N SER A 335 5.11 -20.66 26.04
CA SER A 335 4.47 -21.73 25.27
C SER A 335 2.94 -21.65 25.32
N GLY A 336 2.39 -21.35 26.50
CA GLY A 336 0.95 -21.12 26.67
C GLY A 336 0.43 -19.93 25.86
N VAL A 337 1.16 -18.82 25.84
CA VAL A 337 0.81 -17.62 25.05
C VAL A 337 0.73 -17.93 23.57
N GLY A 338 1.72 -18.65 23.01
CA GLY A 338 1.70 -19.07 21.60
C GLY A 338 0.46 -19.89 21.25
N LYS A 339 0.14 -20.91 22.06
CA LYS A 339 -1.06 -21.75 21.86
C LYS A 339 -2.35 -20.95 21.95
N ASN A 340 -2.45 -20.03 22.90
CA ASN A 340 -3.64 -19.19 23.08
C ASN A 340 -3.81 -18.20 21.93
N ALA A 341 -2.71 -17.65 21.40
CA ALA A 341 -2.72 -16.79 20.22
C ALA A 341 -3.26 -17.53 18.99
N ASP A 342 -2.76 -18.74 18.73
CA ASP A 342 -3.24 -19.58 17.62
C ASP A 342 -4.70 -19.99 17.82
N ALA A 343 -5.08 -20.39 19.03
CA ALA A 343 -6.45 -20.75 19.36
C ALA A 343 -7.43 -19.59 19.16
N LEU A 344 -7.01 -18.35 19.45
CA LEU A 344 -7.83 -17.17 19.21
C LEU A 344 -8.10 -16.94 17.72
N ALA A 345 -7.08 -17.09 16.87
CA ALA A 345 -7.25 -17.00 15.41
C ALA A 345 -8.20 -18.10 14.91
N LEU A 346 -7.99 -19.34 15.34
CA LEU A 346 -8.83 -20.49 14.97
C LEU A 346 -10.28 -20.33 15.43
N TYR A 347 -10.51 -19.75 16.62
CA TYR A 347 -11.85 -19.50 17.15
C TYR A 347 -12.69 -18.60 16.23
N PHE A 348 -12.05 -17.63 15.57
CA PHE A 348 -12.69 -16.75 14.58
C PHE A 348 -12.67 -17.29 13.14
N GLY A 349 -12.24 -18.55 12.94
CA GLY A 349 -12.11 -19.15 11.62
C GLY A 349 -10.97 -18.58 10.78
N GLU A 350 -9.99 -17.95 11.42
CA GLU A 350 -8.77 -17.43 10.78
C GLU A 350 -7.64 -18.48 10.83
N ASP A 351 -6.76 -18.44 9.84
CA ASP A 351 -5.56 -19.27 9.78
C ASP A 351 -4.41 -18.56 10.53
N PRO A 352 -3.88 -19.11 11.63
CA PRO A 352 -2.78 -18.49 12.39
C PRO A 352 -1.53 -18.18 11.56
N ALA A 353 -1.27 -18.96 10.49
CA ALA A 353 -0.14 -18.72 9.60
C ALA A 353 -0.34 -17.48 8.70
N ARG A 354 -1.58 -17.07 8.47
CA ARG A 354 -1.95 -15.97 7.56
C ARG A 354 -2.49 -14.75 8.29
N CYS A 355 -3.06 -14.93 9.47
CA CYS A 355 -3.64 -13.90 10.32
C CYS A 355 -2.99 -14.02 11.71
N PRO A 356 -1.84 -13.38 11.93
CA PRO A 356 -1.13 -13.46 13.19
C PRO A 356 -1.93 -12.78 14.32
N PHE A 357 -1.59 -13.12 15.55
CA PHE A 357 -2.21 -12.59 16.77
C PHE A 357 -2.46 -11.08 16.72
N GLU A 358 -1.45 -10.30 16.36
CA GLU A 358 -1.49 -8.84 16.30
C GLU A 358 -2.58 -8.33 15.37
N GLN A 359 -2.78 -9.01 14.23
CA GLN A 359 -3.82 -8.67 13.28
C GLN A 359 -5.21 -9.01 13.83
N VAL A 360 -5.37 -10.15 14.48
CA VAL A 360 -6.64 -10.55 15.12
C VAL A 360 -7.05 -9.55 16.19
N VAL A 361 -6.16 -9.24 17.14
CA VAL A 361 -6.47 -8.30 18.23
C VAL A 361 -6.68 -6.88 17.73
N SER A 362 -5.96 -6.45 16.69
CA SER A 362 -6.16 -5.15 16.05
C SER A 362 -7.53 -5.05 15.37
N THR A 363 -7.93 -6.11 14.65
CA THR A 363 -9.23 -6.17 13.98
C THR A 363 -10.37 -6.11 14.99
N LEU A 364 -10.28 -6.89 16.08
CA LEU A 364 -11.26 -6.83 17.18
C LEU A 364 -11.31 -5.45 17.83
N LEU A 365 -10.16 -4.82 18.08
CA LEU A 365 -10.13 -3.50 18.72
C LEU A 365 -10.78 -2.43 17.84
N ASN A 366 -10.51 -2.48 16.55
CA ASN A 366 -11.12 -1.58 15.57
C ASN A 366 -12.64 -1.79 15.54
N PHE A 367 -13.11 -3.04 15.50
CA PHE A 367 -14.54 -3.34 15.58
C PHE A 367 -15.18 -2.80 16.86
N VAL A 368 -14.59 -3.05 18.03
CA VAL A 368 -15.07 -2.54 19.33
C VAL A 368 -15.19 -1.02 19.30
N ARG A 369 -14.15 -0.31 18.84
CA ARG A 369 -14.16 1.16 18.73
C ARG A 369 -15.23 1.66 17.77
N MET A 370 -15.42 0.98 16.64
CA MET A 370 -16.45 1.32 15.67
C MET A 370 -17.86 1.09 16.22
N PHE A 371 -18.07 -0.02 16.94
CA PHE A 371 -19.32 -0.33 17.61
C PHE A 371 -19.68 0.72 18.65
N GLN A 372 -18.75 1.01 19.56
CA GLN A 372 -18.94 2.01 20.62
C GLN A 372 -19.30 3.37 20.03
N ARG A 373 -18.55 3.82 19.02
CA ARG A 373 -18.83 5.08 18.34
C ARG A 373 -20.24 5.13 17.74
N CYS A 374 -20.63 4.12 16.96
CA CYS A 374 -21.95 4.08 16.33
C CYS A 374 -23.08 3.99 17.37
N HIS A 375 -22.85 3.28 18.48
CA HIS A 375 -23.82 3.18 19.57
C HIS A 375 -23.98 4.53 20.30
N GLU A 376 -22.88 5.22 20.63
CA GLU A 376 -22.92 6.55 21.23
C GLU A 376 -23.60 7.58 20.32
N GLU A 377 -23.33 7.54 19.00
CA GLU A 377 -23.98 8.40 18.02
C GLU A 377 -25.50 8.16 17.97
N ASN A 378 -25.94 6.90 18.03
CA ASN A 378 -27.36 6.55 18.13
C ASN A 378 -28.00 7.09 19.43
N CYS A 379 -27.35 6.90 20.58
CA CYS A 379 -27.86 7.38 21.86
C CYS A 379 -28.02 8.91 21.84
N LYS A 380 -27.02 9.64 21.35
CA LYS A 380 -27.08 11.11 21.18
C LYS A 380 -28.23 11.52 20.26
N GLN A 381 -28.43 10.81 19.14
CA GLN A 381 -29.51 11.09 18.20
C GLN A 381 -30.89 10.87 18.83
N GLN A 382 -31.07 9.77 19.57
CA GLN A 382 -32.32 9.49 20.29
C GLN A 382 -32.61 10.55 21.37
N GLU A 383 -31.60 11.01 22.11
CA GLU A 383 -31.75 12.08 23.09
C GLU A 383 -32.20 13.40 22.45
N LEU A 384 -31.63 13.75 21.29
CA LEU A 384 -32.00 14.96 20.54
C LEU A 384 -33.44 14.87 20.02
N GLU A 385 -33.84 13.72 19.48
CA GLU A 385 -35.20 13.48 19.01
C GLU A 385 -36.21 13.54 20.15
N LYS A 386 -35.90 12.95 21.31
CA LYS A 386 -36.74 13.02 22.51
C LYS A 386 -36.90 14.47 22.98
N LYS A 387 -35.81 15.24 23.10
CA LYS A 387 -35.85 16.67 23.47
C LYS A 387 -36.65 17.50 22.49
N LYS A 388 -36.57 17.20 21.19
CA LYS A 388 -37.34 17.89 20.15
C LYS A 388 -38.84 17.57 20.27
N ALA A 389 -39.19 16.29 20.43
CA ALA A 389 -40.56 15.85 20.63
C ALA A 389 -41.20 16.45 21.91
N GLU A 390 -40.44 16.54 23.00
CA GLU A 390 -40.86 17.19 24.24
C GLU A 390 -41.16 18.68 24.03
N LYS A 391 -40.26 19.42 23.37
CA LYS A 391 -40.47 20.84 23.03
C LYS A 391 -41.66 21.06 22.10
N GLU A 392 -41.87 20.17 21.13
CA GLU A 392 -43.03 20.23 20.22
C GLU A 392 -44.34 19.93 20.97
N ALA A 393 -44.34 18.98 21.89
CA ALA A 393 -45.48 18.68 22.74
C ALA A 393 -45.82 19.84 23.70
N GLU A 394 -44.81 20.50 24.29
CA GLU A 394 -44.99 21.69 25.12
C GLU A 394 -45.55 22.88 24.32
N ASN A 395 -44.98 23.16 23.14
CA ASN A 395 -45.47 24.21 22.25
C ASN A 395 -46.89 23.93 21.73
N GLY A 396 -47.22 22.66 21.46
CA GLY A 396 -48.57 22.23 21.07
C GLY A 396 -49.60 22.42 22.19
N LYS A 397 -49.24 22.05 23.43
CA LYS A 397 -50.08 22.29 24.63
C LYS A 397 -50.27 23.78 24.90
N GLY A 398 -49.22 24.59 24.70
CA GLY A 398 -49.30 26.05 24.81
C GLY A 398 -50.29 26.66 23.82
N LYS A 399 -50.26 26.24 22.55
CA LYS A 399 -51.22 26.71 21.53
C LYS A 399 -52.66 26.26 21.82
N LEU A 400 -52.88 25.01 22.23
CA LEU A 400 -54.21 24.53 22.63
C LEU A 400 -54.78 25.28 23.85
N ASN A 401 -53.94 25.58 24.85
CA ASN A 401 -54.37 26.34 26.02
C ASN A 401 -54.69 27.80 25.68
N THR A 402 -53.95 28.43 24.75
CA THR A 402 -54.26 29.79 24.27
C THR A 402 -55.56 29.82 23.47
N SER A 403 -55.76 28.90 22.53
CA SER A 403 -57.00 28.81 21.75
C SER A 403 -58.22 28.47 22.63
N ARG A 404 -58.05 27.66 23.69
CA ARG A 404 -59.12 27.39 24.66
C ARG A 404 -59.49 28.64 25.46
N LYS A 405 -58.51 29.43 25.91
CA LYS A 405 -58.75 30.70 26.61
C LYS A 405 -59.40 31.74 25.70
N GLU A 406 -59.06 31.77 24.42
CA GLU A 406 -59.69 32.64 23.42
C GLU A 406 -61.16 32.25 23.18
N LEU A 407 -61.46 30.95 23.02
CA LEU A 407 -62.82 30.45 22.90
C LEU A 407 -63.66 30.70 24.16
N GLU A 408 -63.07 30.53 25.36
CA GLU A 408 -63.74 30.85 26.62
C GLU A 408 -64.02 32.37 26.74
N ASN A 409 -63.07 33.23 26.35
CA ASN A 409 -63.27 34.68 26.33
C ASN A 409 -64.32 35.14 25.31
N GLU A 410 -64.35 34.57 24.10
CA GLU A 410 -65.40 34.86 23.11
C GLU A 410 -66.79 34.47 23.61
N ASN A 411 -66.90 33.33 24.29
CA ASN A 411 -68.17 32.85 24.84
C ASN A 411 -68.66 33.73 26.00
N VAL A 412 -67.73 34.21 26.85
CA VAL A 412 -68.03 35.19 27.91
C VAL A 412 -68.47 36.53 27.32
N MET A 413 -67.77 37.04 26.30
CA MET A 413 -68.15 38.29 25.62
C MET A 413 -69.51 38.19 24.93
N SER A 414 -69.80 37.07 24.25
CA SER A 414 -71.13 36.79 23.67
C SER A 414 -72.24 36.79 24.72
N SER A 415 -71.97 36.20 25.90
CA SER A 415 -72.91 36.17 27.03
C SER A 415 -73.15 37.56 27.63
N VAL A 416 -72.09 38.37 27.78
CA VAL A 416 -72.19 39.76 28.27
C VAL A 416 -72.96 40.63 27.28
N VAL A 417 -72.76 40.48 25.97
CA VAL A 417 -73.51 41.20 24.93
C VAL A 417 -75.00 40.83 24.95
N LYS A 418 -75.33 39.53 25.05
CA LYS A 418 -76.73 39.07 25.21
C LYS A 418 -77.38 39.62 26.47
N HIS A 419 -76.67 39.64 27.59
CA HIS A 419 -77.17 40.15 28.86
C HIS A 419 -77.37 41.68 28.83
N ARG A 420 -76.47 42.43 28.18
CA ARG A 420 -76.58 43.88 27.99
C ARG A 420 -77.72 44.25 27.05
N SER A 421 -77.95 43.45 26.01
CA SER A 421 -79.10 43.61 25.09
C SER A 421 -80.43 43.36 25.81
N SER A 422 -80.48 42.33 26.66
CA SER A 422 -81.65 42.01 27.50
C SER A 422 -81.96 43.13 28.50
N ARG A 423 -80.94 43.68 29.19
CA ARG A 423 -81.11 44.83 30.08
C ARG A 423 -81.57 46.10 29.33
N LYS A 424 -81.14 46.28 28.08
CA LYS A 424 -81.56 47.41 27.23
C LYS A 424 -83.03 47.28 26.80
N LEU A 425 -83.52 46.05 26.61
CA LEU A 425 -84.94 45.76 26.40
C LEU A 425 -85.74 46.08 27.66
N VAL A 426 -85.32 45.58 28.82
CA VAL A 426 -85.98 45.83 30.11
C VAL A 426 -85.98 47.32 30.47
N LEU A 427 -84.90 48.06 30.18
CA LEU A 427 -84.89 49.52 30.38
C LEU A 427 -85.84 50.24 29.42
N LYS A 428 -85.94 49.82 28.16
CA LYS A 428 -86.92 50.37 27.21
C LYS A 428 -88.34 50.12 27.66
N ASP A 429 -88.62 48.93 28.19
CA ASP A 429 -89.94 48.56 28.71
C ASP A 429 -90.27 49.31 30.01
N SER A 430 -89.31 49.51 30.91
CA SER A 430 -89.48 50.35 32.12
C SER A 430 -89.65 51.83 31.80
N VAL A 431 -88.92 52.39 30.82
CA VAL A 431 -89.11 53.79 30.38
C VAL A 431 -90.45 53.98 29.67
N LYS A 432 -90.94 52.95 28.97
CA LYS A 432 -92.29 52.94 28.38
C LYS A 432 -93.40 52.83 29.43
N ALA A 433 -93.15 52.12 30.53
CA ALA A 433 -94.06 52.06 31.67
C ALA A 433 -94.13 53.39 32.45
N MET A 434 -93.00 54.09 32.63
CA MET A 434 -92.97 55.40 33.29
C MET A 434 -93.61 56.54 32.49
N SER A 435 -93.79 56.38 31.17
CA SER A 435 -94.46 57.39 30.34
C SER A 435 -95.99 57.30 30.38
N ASN A 436 -96.56 56.28 31.05
CA ASN A 436 -97.98 55.95 30.99
C ASN A 436 -98.73 56.02 32.33
N ASP A 437 -98.19 56.71 33.34
CA ASP A 437 -98.92 56.95 34.60
C ASP A 437 -99.13 58.44 34.85
N LYS A 438 -100.29 58.93 34.40
CA LYS A 438 -100.92 60.16 34.88
C LYS A 438 -102.01 59.77 35.86
N SER A 439 -101.70 59.65 37.14
CA SER A 439 -102.67 59.87 38.22
C SER A 439 -101.98 60.27 39.51
N GLY A 440 -102.28 61.47 40.00
CA GLY A 440 -101.61 62.07 41.15
C GLY A 440 -102.28 61.76 42.49
N LYS A 441 -101.49 61.81 43.58
CA LYS A 441 -101.71 62.57 44.83
C LYS A 441 -100.70 62.15 45.94
N PRO A 442 -100.48 62.96 47.00
CA PRO A 442 -99.14 63.22 47.56
C PRO A 442 -98.81 62.58 48.92
N TYR A 443 -97.49 62.52 49.19
CA TYR A 443 -96.72 62.57 50.45
C TYR A 443 -97.30 62.03 51.77
N LYS A 444 -96.53 61.16 52.44
CA LYS A 444 -96.14 61.34 53.85
C LYS A 444 -94.82 60.63 54.21
N CYS A 445 -93.94 61.42 54.81
CA CYS A 445 -92.68 61.08 55.46
C CYS A 445 -92.95 60.38 56.80
N TRP A 446 -92.00 59.57 57.33
CA TRP A 446 -91.38 59.71 58.66
C TRP A 446 -90.30 58.62 58.87
N LYS A 447 -89.22 59.03 59.54
CA LYS A 447 -87.98 58.32 59.95
C LYS A 447 -88.28 57.37 61.14
N ASP A 448 -87.42 56.44 61.60
CA ASP A 448 -86.02 56.53 62.04
C ASP A 448 -85.31 55.14 62.14
N GLU A 449 -83.98 55.21 62.06
CA GLU A 449 -82.79 54.37 62.34
C GLU A 449 -82.79 53.23 63.42
N PRO A 450 -81.66 52.52 63.74
CA PRO A 450 -80.28 52.51 63.15
C PRO A 450 -79.54 51.15 62.99
N LEU A 451 -78.48 51.22 62.15
CA LEU A 451 -77.07 50.74 62.22
C LEU A 451 -76.62 49.40 62.86
N GLY A 452 -75.75 48.71 62.10
CA GLY A 452 -74.71 47.79 62.60
C GLY A 452 -73.59 47.58 61.56
N THR A 453 -72.52 48.36 61.65
CA THR A 453 -71.17 48.14 61.09
C THR A 453 -70.40 47.18 62.03
N THR A 454 -69.49 46.32 61.57
CA THR A 454 -68.25 46.59 60.81
C THR A 454 -67.87 45.44 59.88
#